data_AF-A0A8J7EKZ0-F1
#
_entry.id   AF-A0A8J7EKZ0-F1
#
_cell.length_a   1.000
_cell.length_b   1.000
_cell.length_c   1.000
_cell.angle_alpha   90.00
_cell.angle_beta   90.00
_cell.angle_gamma   90.00
#
_symmetry.space_group_name_H-M   'P 1'
#
loop_
_entity.id
_entity.type
_entity.pdbx_description
1 polymer ?
#
loop_
_entity_poly.entity_id
_entity_poly.type
_entity_poly.pdbx_seq_one_letter_code
_entity_poly.pdbx_strand_id
1 'polypeptide(L)' 'MSEIPRQLDPAELHEWQLRIAAANLHNILCHCRRCDREWVASTQEACCCGSTSVEHISCWQFPDD' A
#
# COMPACT_ATOMS: atom_id res chain seq x y z
N MET A 1 -12.56 2.96 -30.53
CA MET A 1 -11.69 4.16 -30.47
C MET A 1 -10.90 4.04 -29.18
N SER A 2 -9.59 3.84 -29.25
CA SER A 2 -8.75 3.84 -28.04
C SER A 2 -8.49 5.29 -27.67
N GLU A 3 -9.21 5.79 -26.67
CA GLU A 3 -8.96 7.11 -26.11
C GLU A 3 -7.53 7.13 -25.53
N ILE A 4 -6.73 8.10 -25.97
CA ILE A 4 -5.41 8.35 -25.40
C ILE A 4 -5.66 8.81 -23.95
N PRO A 5 -5.05 8.18 -22.93
CA PRO A 5 -5.27 8.58 -21.55
C PRO A 5 -4.94 10.06 -21.41
N ARG A 6 -5.92 10.84 -20.94
CA ARG A 6 -5.71 12.26 -20.64
C ARG A 6 -4.56 12.36 -19.65
N GLN A 7 -3.48 13.05 -20.05
CA GLN A 7 -2.35 13.28 -19.17
C GLN A 7 -2.82 14.21 -18.05
N LEU A 8 -2.75 13.74 -16.81
CA LEU A 8 -3.12 14.53 -15.63
C LEU A 8 -2.20 15.75 -15.53
N ASP A 9 -2.76 16.90 -15.19
CA ASP A 9 -1.94 18.03 -14.80
C ASP A 9 -1.25 17.76 -13.44
N PRO A 10 -0.22 18.53 -13.04
CA PRO A 10 0.50 18.27 -11.80
C PRO A 10 -0.38 18.32 -10.53
N ALA A 11 -1.44 19.14 -10.52
CA ALA A 11 -2.33 19.26 -9.37
C ALA A 11 -3.28 18.05 -9.29
N GLU A 12 -3.87 17.65 -10.42
CA GLU A 12 -4.66 16.43 -10.55
C GLU A 12 -3.84 15.20 -10.15
N LEU A 13 -2.59 15.10 -10.62
CA LEU A 13 -1.67 14.02 -10.25
C LEU A 13 -1.41 13.99 -8.74
N HIS A 14 -1.15 15.15 -8.14
CA HIS A 14 -0.89 15.25 -6.71
C HIS A 14 -2.12 14.86 -5.87
N GLU A 15 -3.31 15.30 -6.27
CA GLU A 15 -4.57 14.93 -5.61
C GLU A 15 -4.79 13.40 -5.66
N TRP A 16 -4.54 12.78 -6.80
CA TRP A 16 -4.61 11.32 -6.92
C TRP A 16 -3.57 10.61 -6.06
N GLN A 17 -2.34 11.10 -5.99
CA GLN A 17 -1.30 10.55 -5.11
C GLN A 17 -1.71 10.62 -3.64
N LEU A 18 -2.32 11.72 -3.20
CA LEU A 18 -2.84 11.87 -1.83
C LEU A 18 -3.98 10.88 -1.55
N ARG A 19 -4.91 10.70 -2.49
CA ARG A 19 -6.00 9.71 -2.37
C ARG A 19 -5.47 8.29 -2.31
N ILE A 20 -4.48 7.95 -3.13
CA ILE A 20 -3.82 6.64 -3.12
C ILE A 20 -3.07 6.44 -1.79
N ALA A 21 -2.37 7.46 -1.30
CA ALA A 21 -1.69 7.38 0.00
C ALA A 21 -2.69 7.16 1.14
N ALA A 22 -3.84 7.84 1.11
CA ALA A 22 -4.91 7.63 2.07
C ALA A 22 -5.54 6.23 1.95
N ALA A 23 -5.77 5.73 0.73
CA ALA A 23 -6.28 4.39 0.48
C ALA A 23 -5.26 3.31 0.87
N ASN A 24 -3.96 3.60 0.84
CA ASN A 24 -2.91 2.67 1.29
C ASN A 24 -2.79 2.56 2.81
N LEU A 25 -3.41 3.46 3.60
CA LEU A 25 -3.52 3.31 5.04
C LEU A 25 -4.24 1.98 5.34
N HIS A 26 -3.64 1.15 6.19
CA HIS A 26 -4.11 -0.20 6.54
C HIS A 26 -4.20 -1.22 5.40
N ASN A 27 -3.46 -1.05 4.31
CA ASN A 27 -3.44 -1.99 3.18
C ASN A 27 -2.04 -2.48 2.83
N ILE A 28 -1.14 -2.58 3.82
CA ILE A 28 0.18 -3.20 3.64
C ILE A 28 0.20 -4.51 4.43
N LEU A 29 0.14 -5.63 3.73
CA LEU A 29 0.39 -6.95 4.31
C LEU A 29 1.88 -7.09 4.54
N CYS A 30 2.25 -7.26 5.80
CA CYS A 30 3.61 -7.45 6.26
C CYS A 30 3.83 -8.92 6.62
N HIS A 31 4.89 -9.52 6.10
CA HIS A 31 5.34 -10.87 6.47
C HIS A 31 6.78 -10.83 6.97
N CYS A 32 7.01 -11.27 8.21
CA CYS A 32 8.36 -11.35 8.75
C CYS A 32 9.02 -12.68 8.36
N ARG A 33 10.07 -12.61 7.55
CA ARG A 33 10.83 -13.80 7.12
C ARG A 33 11.59 -14.53 8.24
N ARG A 34 11.64 -13.94 9.44
CA ARG A 34 12.37 -14.51 10.60
C ARG A 34 11.46 -15.28 11.55
N CYS A 35 10.31 -14.70 11.92
CA CYS A 35 9.38 -15.30 12.88
C CYS A 35 8.05 -15.70 12.26
N ASP A 36 7.93 -15.58 10.93
CA ASP A 36 6.78 -15.98 10.13
C ASP A 36 5.46 -15.29 10.50
N ARG A 37 5.56 -14.16 11.22
CA ARG A 37 4.39 -13.38 11.61
C ARG A 37 3.87 -12.61 10.41
N GLU A 38 2.55 -12.65 10.22
CA GLU A 38 1.81 -11.83 9.26
C GLU A 38 0.97 -10.79 10.01
N TRP A 39 0.92 -9.57 9.48
CA TRP A 39 0.05 -8.51 9.99
C TRP A 39 -0.23 -7.45 8.93
N VAL A 40 -1.23 -6.61 9.17
CA VAL A 40 -1.55 -5.48 8.29
C VAL A 40 -1.11 -4.18 8.96
N ALA A 41 -0.38 -3.36 8.21
CA ALA A 41 0.14 -2.08 8.65
C ALA A 41 -0.27 -0.94 7.70
N SER A 42 -0.16 0.29 8.20
CA SER A 42 -0.37 1.50 7.41
C SER A 42 0.90 2.04 6.76
N THR A 43 2.05 1.59 7.23
CA THR A 43 3.39 2.01 6.78
C THR A 43 4.34 0.83 6.85
N GLN A 44 5.48 0.94 6.19
CA GLN A 44 6.56 -0.04 6.35
C GLN A 44 7.11 0.04 7.78
N GLU A 45 7.00 -1.04 8.54
CA GLU A 45 7.39 -1.10 9.95
C GLU A 45 8.17 -2.38 10.27
N ALA A 46 9.04 -2.30 11.28
CA ALA A 46 9.80 -3.44 11.75
C ALA A 46 8.89 -4.44 12.48
N CYS A 47 9.27 -5.73 12.44
CA CYS A 47 8.55 -6.74 13.18
C CYS A 47 8.80 -6.61 14.69
N CYS A 48 7.81 -6.97 15.52
CA CYS A 48 7.95 -7.00 16.97
C CYS A 48 9.05 -7.96 17.48
N CYS A 49 9.55 -8.86 16.64
CA CYS A 49 10.70 -9.72 16.95
C CYS A 49 12.07 -9.01 16.76
N GLY A 50 12.07 -7.73 16.39
CA GLY A 50 13.28 -6.95 16.10
C GLY A 50 13.87 -7.20 14.70
N SER A 51 13.19 -7.97 13.84
CA SER A 51 13.61 -8.18 12.46
C SER A 51 13.21 -7.00 11.57
N THR A 52 14.15 -6.54 10.74
CA THR A 52 13.89 -5.62 9.62
C THR A 52 13.68 -6.36 8.30
N SER A 53 13.85 -7.70 8.30
CA SER A 53 13.53 -8.55 7.15
C SER A 53 12.03 -8.82 7.12
N VAL A 54 11.28 -7.82 6.65
CA VAL A 54 9.83 -7.83 6.51
C VAL A 54 9.50 -7.60 5.04
N GLU A 55 8.79 -8.55 4.45
CA GLU A 55 8.18 -8.40 3.13
C GLU A 55 6.92 -7.55 3.26
N HIS A 56 6.73 -6.61 2.33
CA HIS A 56 5.60 -5.69 2.32
C HIS A 56 4.88 -5.83 0.99
N ILE A 57 3.61 -6.23 1.03
CA ILE A 57 2.76 -6.39 -0.14
C ILE A 57 1.57 -5.47 0.03
N SER A 58 1.33 -4.60 -0.95
CA SER A 58 0.09 -3.80 -0.96
C SER A 58 -1.11 -4.74 -1.14
N CYS A 59 -2.00 -4.78 -0.16
CA CYS A 59 -3.21 -5.60 -0.15
C CYS A 59 -4.45 -4.71 -0.15
N TRP A 60 -4.87 -4.26 -1.34
CA TRP A 60 -6.12 -3.50 -1.46
C TRP A 60 -7.32 -4.44 -1.24
N GLN A 61 -7.99 -4.26 -0.10
CA GLN A 61 -9.25 -4.91 0.20
C GLN A 61 -10.37 -4.05 -0.41
N PHE A 62 -11.01 -4.54 -1.46
CA PHE A 62 -12.27 -3.96 -1.92
C PHE A 62 -13.39 -4.64 -1.14
N PRO A 63 -14.35 -3.88 -0.56
CA PRO A 63 -15.54 -4.52 0.00
C PRO A 63 -16.25 -5.29 -1.11
N ASP A 64 -16.76 -6.47 -0.78
CA ASP A 64 -17.46 -7.34 -1.74
C ASP A 64 -18.86 -6.79 -2.11
N ASP A 65 -19.37 -5.77 -1.41
CA ASP A 65 -20.70 -5.15 -1.57
C ASP A 65 -20.65 -3.61 -1.76
#